data_AF-A0A7E4UZH9-F1
#
_entry.id   AF-A0A7E4UZH9-F1
#
_cell.length_a   1.000
_cell.length_b   1.000
_cell.length_c   1.000
_cell.angle_alpha   90.00
_cell.angle_beta   90.00
_cell.angle_gamma   90.00
#
_symmetry.space_group_name_H-M   'P 1'
#
loop_
_entity.id
_entity.type
_entity.pdbx_description
1 polymer ?
#
loop_
_entity_poly.entity_id
_entity_poly.type
_entity_poly.pdbx_seq_one_letter_code
_entity_poly.pdbx_strand_id
1 'polypeptide(L)'
;MDYEEACDEISVFGLSFKDKQSFHVLKFYVDKYNANFEDVIDKVVAQAANSNTSVLDENFLSNFLEETVATIKVQENIPPMPILPPPNVDVPMADMKITEELFAVEQTETVSGVFKRSEAKTVPGIKQIGLCYPPELDDGQVVENELVGSSDDVVANGRVHVLTRGDTEIVTFLSQKYGNLRLKLQNITEDYVFDNMSVVLEGNIEGQDFIAKRVVKPDPTSSAELRISNEAFLTDNGTIMTARGPFNSETSIYPFKLTRVFKQANASNAKLLILFGPVLEISSKSSDGNPYSMQAVFDNFIRFINTQNTNNIDVVVVPAAANDIFATLPQFPTPAYYSAEFSSKALTDQRVHLVPNPCVISFCGMQVAISNFDTIMALNRGKLVSSAPFPATNRMQWNLGNMLQYGLICPSFTAIDSLEKRAFASLPTIFITPSMLKRFSACIENVVCVNIGMRNSSLVVISPKKVVPATGDSITVNFETKFLK
;
A
#
# COMPACT_ATOMS: atom_id res chain seq x y z
N MET A 1 -12.38 -9.05 25.99
CA MET A 1 -11.80 -7.95 26.77
C MET A 1 -11.96 -8.19 28.26
N ASP A 2 -10.89 -8.00 29.02
CA ASP A 2 -10.92 -7.95 30.49
C ASP A 2 -10.97 -6.49 31.00
N TYR A 3 -11.01 -6.32 32.33
CA TYR A 3 -11.15 -4.99 32.94
C TYR A 3 -9.95 -4.09 32.68
N GLU A 4 -8.74 -4.64 32.70
CA GLU A 4 -7.52 -3.85 32.52
C GLU A 4 -7.41 -3.39 31.07
N GLU A 5 -7.66 -4.30 30.12
CA GLU A 5 -7.70 -3.98 28.69
C GLU A 5 -8.77 -2.92 28.36
N ALA A 6 -9.96 -3.01 28.97
CA ALA A 6 -11.01 -2.02 28.78
C ALA A 6 -10.68 -0.66 29.43
N CYS A 7 -10.06 -0.66 30.62
CA CYS A 7 -9.57 0.56 31.25
C CYS A 7 -8.52 1.27 30.39
N ASP A 8 -7.56 0.50 29.87
CA ASP A 8 -6.54 1.01 28.96
C ASP A 8 -7.19 1.62 27.71
N GLU A 9 -8.18 0.94 27.14
CA GLU A 9 -8.87 1.40 25.95
C GLU A 9 -9.67 2.69 26.16
N ILE A 10 -10.45 2.81 27.24
CA ILE A 10 -11.24 4.03 27.49
C ILE A 10 -10.37 5.20 27.99
N SER A 11 -9.22 4.92 28.63
CA SER A 11 -8.28 5.95 29.08
C SER A 11 -7.69 6.75 27.91
N VAL A 12 -7.66 6.15 26.72
CA VAL A 12 -7.30 6.82 25.46
C VAL A 12 -8.25 7.99 25.17
N PHE A 13 -9.46 8.01 25.72
CA PHE A 13 -10.42 9.08 25.54
C PHE A 13 -10.54 10.01 26.75
N GLY A 14 -9.65 9.87 27.75
CA GLY A 14 -9.75 10.61 29.00
C GLY A 14 -10.89 10.16 29.90
N LEU A 15 -11.38 8.93 29.66
CA LEU A 15 -12.42 8.29 30.45
C LEU A 15 -11.81 7.30 31.44
N SER A 16 -12.51 7.05 32.53
CA SER A 16 -12.18 5.98 33.48
C SER A 16 -13.45 5.33 34.00
N PHE A 17 -13.44 4.02 34.24
CA PHE A 17 -14.50 3.39 35.01
C PHE A 17 -14.37 3.82 36.47
N LYS A 18 -15.50 4.15 37.12
CA LYS A 18 -15.52 4.46 38.56
C LYS A 18 -15.00 3.29 39.39
N ASP A 19 -15.38 2.08 39.00
CA ASP A 19 -15.06 0.82 39.67
C ASP A 19 -15.21 -0.36 38.70
N LYS A 20 -14.82 -1.57 39.15
CA LYS A 20 -15.01 -2.81 38.37
C LYS A 20 -16.48 -3.12 38.08
N GLN A 21 -17.39 -2.66 38.93
CA GLN A 21 -18.82 -2.90 38.78
C GLN A 21 -19.38 -2.17 37.56
N SER A 22 -18.92 -0.93 37.33
CA SER A 22 -19.23 -0.15 36.14
C SER A 22 -18.80 -0.89 34.86
N PHE A 23 -17.60 -1.48 34.83
CA PHE A 23 -17.19 -2.33 33.71
C PHE A 23 -18.08 -3.58 33.53
N HIS A 24 -18.50 -4.22 34.63
CA HIS A 24 -19.40 -5.37 34.56
C HIS A 24 -20.77 -5.02 33.94
N VAL A 25 -21.29 -3.80 34.17
CA VAL A 25 -22.51 -3.32 33.50
C VAL A 25 -22.32 -3.26 31.98
N LEU A 26 -21.20 -2.67 31.53
CA LEU A 26 -20.88 -2.58 30.11
C LEU A 26 -20.67 -3.97 29.48
N LYS A 27 -19.93 -4.85 30.15
CA LYS A 27 -19.66 -6.21 29.69
C LYS A 27 -20.94 -7.04 29.61
N PHE A 28 -21.80 -6.96 30.62
CA PHE A 28 -23.11 -7.61 30.59
C PHE A 28 -23.92 -7.22 29.37
N TYR A 29 -23.87 -5.95 28.96
CA TYR A 29 -24.54 -5.50 27.75
C TYR A 29 -23.95 -6.10 26.49
N VAL A 30 -22.63 -6.03 26.34
CA VAL A 30 -21.92 -6.59 25.18
C VAL A 30 -22.27 -8.09 25.02
N ASP A 31 -22.24 -8.84 26.12
CA ASP A 31 -22.57 -10.26 26.14
C ASP A 31 -24.06 -10.51 25.84
N LYS A 32 -24.98 -9.73 26.45
CA LYS A 32 -26.43 -9.90 26.29
C LYS A 32 -26.91 -9.68 24.86
N TYR A 33 -26.29 -8.74 24.15
CA TYR A 33 -26.69 -8.36 22.79
C TYR A 33 -25.75 -8.92 21.71
N ASN A 34 -24.78 -9.75 22.09
CA ASN A 34 -23.75 -10.29 21.20
C ASN A 34 -23.09 -9.17 20.36
N ALA A 35 -22.84 -8.02 20.98
CA ALA A 35 -22.26 -6.85 20.33
C ALA A 35 -20.73 -6.97 20.27
N ASN A 36 -20.09 -6.23 19.37
CA ASN A 36 -18.65 -6.04 19.42
C ASN A 36 -18.32 -5.04 20.54
N PHE A 37 -17.38 -5.39 21.42
CA PHE A 37 -16.98 -4.54 22.54
C PHE A 37 -16.42 -3.18 22.07
N GLU A 38 -15.67 -3.16 20.97
CA GLU A 38 -15.10 -1.93 20.39
C GLU A 38 -16.22 -0.96 19.95
N ASP A 39 -17.25 -1.47 19.27
CA ASP A 39 -18.39 -0.65 18.82
C ASP A 39 -19.18 -0.07 20.00
N VAL A 40 -19.29 -0.82 21.10
CA VAL A 40 -19.97 -0.34 22.31
C VAL A 40 -19.13 0.74 23.00
N ILE A 41 -17.80 0.58 23.05
CA ILE A 41 -16.90 1.63 23.57
C ILE A 41 -17.03 2.92 22.77
N ASP A 42 -17.05 2.86 21.43
CA ASP A 42 -17.16 4.07 20.61
C ASP A 42 -18.44 4.86 20.91
N LYS A 43 -19.56 4.14 21.12
CA LYS A 43 -20.84 4.75 21.50
C LYS A 43 -20.82 5.32 22.93
N VAL A 44 -20.21 4.62 23.87
CA VAL A 44 -20.00 5.10 25.25
C VAL A 44 -19.15 6.37 25.25
N VAL A 45 -18.08 6.41 24.46
CA VAL A 45 -17.20 7.57 24.31
C VAL A 45 -17.95 8.75 23.72
N ALA A 46 -18.72 8.53 22.66
CA ALA A 46 -19.55 9.58 22.06
C ALA A 46 -20.58 10.16 23.05
N GLN A 47 -21.26 9.30 23.82
CA GLN A 47 -22.21 9.73 24.83
C GLN A 47 -21.53 10.49 25.97
N ALA A 48 -20.38 10.00 26.43
CA ALA A 48 -19.62 10.64 27.51
C ALA A 48 -19.13 12.04 27.10
N ALA A 49 -18.74 12.21 25.83
CA ALA A 49 -18.41 13.52 25.27
C ALA A 49 -19.63 14.45 25.26
N ASN A 50 -20.80 13.97 24.86
CA ASN A 50 -22.04 14.76 24.86
C ASN A 50 -22.49 15.18 26.26
N SER A 51 -22.29 14.33 27.26
CA SER A 51 -22.66 14.62 28.65
C SER A 51 -21.54 15.30 29.46
N ASN A 52 -20.38 15.58 28.84
CA ASN A 52 -19.18 16.10 29.50
C ASN A 52 -18.74 15.25 30.71
N THR A 53 -18.82 13.92 30.60
CA THR A 53 -18.51 12.96 31.64
C THR A 53 -17.14 12.34 31.41
N SER A 54 -16.27 12.36 32.43
CA SER A 54 -14.95 11.70 32.40
C SER A 54 -14.87 10.41 33.23
N VAL A 55 -15.88 10.14 34.06
CA VAL A 55 -15.96 8.94 34.90
C VAL A 55 -17.22 8.17 34.57
N LEU A 56 -17.06 6.96 34.05
CA LEU A 56 -18.13 6.05 33.70
C LEU A 56 -18.55 5.26 34.95
N ASP A 57 -19.66 5.68 35.56
CA ASP A 57 -20.28 4.97 36.66
C ASP A 57 -21.48 4.12 36.20
N GLU A 58 -22.02 3.32 37.12
CA GLU A 58 -23.17 2.46 36.83
C GLU A 58 -24.39 3.24 36.34
N ASN A 59 -24.61 4.47 36.81
CA ASN A 59 -25.76 5.29 36.42
C ASN A 59 -25.60 5.78 34.99
N PHE A 60 -24.43 6.32 34.64
CA PHE A 60 -24.12 6.75 33.28
C PHE A 60 -24.29 5.58 32.30
N LEU A 61 -23.69 4.43 32.63
CA LEU A 61 -23.75 3.26 31.77
C LEU A 61 -25.18 2.73 31.67
N SER A 62 -25.92 2.61 32.77
CA SER A 62 -27.32 2.17 32.74
C SER A 62 -28.19 3.09 31.86
N ASN A 63 -28.04 4.42 31.99
CA ASN A 63 -28.77 5.37 31.15
C ASN A 63 -28.40 5.23 29.66
N PHE A 64 -27.10 5.13 29.36
CA PHE A 64 -26.60 4.88 28.00
C PHE A 64 -27.19 3.60 27.41
N LEU A 65 -27.28 2.53 28.22
CA LEU A 65 -27.84 1.26 27.79
C LEU A 65 -29.35 1.35 27.56
N GLU A 66 -30.10 2.03 28.42
CA GLU A 66 -31.54 2.24 28.25
C GLU A 66 -31.85 3.02 26.97
N GLU A 67 -31.10 4.10 26.70
CA GLU A 67 -31.21 4.88 25.48
C GLU A 67 -30.89 4.03 24.24
N THR A 68 -29.78 3.28 24.26
CA THR A 68 -29.34 2.46 23.13
C THR A 68 -30.34 1.34 22.83
N VAL A 69 -30.89 0.68 23.86
CA VAL A 69 -31.92 -0.37 23.71
C VAL A 69 -33.23 0.19 23.17
N ALA A 70 -33.62 1.41 23.59
CA ALA A 70 -34.78 2.08 23.06
C ALA A 70 -34.61 2.37 21.55
N THR A 71 -33.43 2.81 21.12
CA THR A 71 -33.15 3.04 19.68
C THR A 71 -33.23 1.75 18.85
N ILE A 72 -32.68 0.64 19.36
CA ILE A 72 -32.72 -0.66 18.66
C ILE A 72 -34.18 -1.15 18.49
N LYS A 73 -35.00 -1.07 19.54
CA LYS A 73 -36.41 -1.48 19.48
C LYS A 73 -37.25 -0.61 18.54
N VAL A 74 -36.88 0.66 18.37
CA VAL A 74 -37.54 1.55 17.40
C VAL A 74 -37.17 1.13 15.98
N GLN A 75 -35.91 0.80 15.71
CA GLN A 75 -35.45 0.36 14.39
C GLN A 75 -36.07 -0.97 13.93
N GLU A 76 -36.30 -1.92 14.85
CA GLU A 76 -36.99 -3.20 14.53
C GLU A 76 -38.47 -3.02 14.14
N ASN A 77 -39.10 -1.90 14.50
CA ASN A 77 -40.50 -1.60 14.22
C ASN A 77 -40.71 -0.69 13.00
N ILE A 78 -39.65 -0.32 12.28
CA ILE A 78 -39.76 0.41 11.02
C ILE A 78 -40.06 -0.61 9.91
N PRO A 79 -41.22 -0.54 9.23
CA PRO A 79 -41.49 -1.43 8.10
C PRO A 79 -40.41 -1.24 7.02
N PRO A 80 -40.01 -2.31 6.30
CA PRO A 80 -38.99 -2.20 5.27
C PRO A 80 -39.38 -1.08 4.29
N MET A 81 -38.49 -0.09 4.13
CA MET A 81 -38.73 1.00 3.20
C MET A 81 -39.03 0.42 1.81
N PRO A 82 -40.05 0.93 1.11
CA PRO A 82 -40.28 0.54 -0.28
C PRO A 82 -39.01 0.83 -1.06
N ILE A 83 -38.50 -0.21 -1.74
CA ILE A 83 -37.37 -0.07 -2.66
C ILE A 83 -37.82 0.87 -3.76
N LEU A 84 -37.43 2.14 -3.66
CA LEU A 84 -37.59 3.09 -4.75
C LEU A 84 -36.64 2.66 -5.87
N PRO A 85 -37.09 2.63 -7.13
CA PRO A 85 -36.19 2.41 -8.25
C PRO A 85 -35.08 3.48 -8.21
N PRO A 86 -33.84 3.15 -8.62
CA PRO A 86 -32.75 4.11 -8.63
C PRO A 86 -33.20 5.36 -9.39
N PRO A 87 -32.92 6.57 -8.86
CA PRO A 87 -33.25 7.79 -9.57
C PRO A 87 -32.54 7.75 -10.92
N ASN A 88 -33.31 7.97 -11.99
CA ASN A 88 -32.81 8.11 -13.34
C ASN A 88 -32.05 9.45 -13.39
N VAL A 89 -30.81 9.45 -12.92
CA VAL A 89 -29.94 10.62 -12.97
C VAL A 89 -29.20 10.55 -14.30
N ASP A 90 -29.80 11.19 -15.32
CA ASP A 90 -29.07 11.65 -16.49
C ASP A 90 -28.08 12.72 -16.00
N VAL A 91 -26.87 12.30 -15.62
CA VAL A 91 -25.75 13.23 -15.41
C VAL A 91 -25.23 13.63 -16.79
N PRO A 92 -25.25 14.92 -17.17
CA PRO A 92 -24.65 15.36 -18.42
C PRO A 92 -23.15 15.10 -18.37
N MET A 93 -22.67 14.19 -19.24
CA MET A 93 -21.27 13.90 -19.49
C MET A 93 -20.59 15.01 -20.33
N ALA A 94 -20.76 16.27 -19.92
CA ALA A 94 -20.13 17.40 -20.60
C ALA A 94 -19.44 18.30 -19.57
N ASP A 95 -18.17 18.58 -19.84
CA ASP A 95 -17.33 19.61 -19.22
C ASP A 95 -16.58 19.28 -17.92
N MET A 96 -15.95 18.11 -17.86
CA MET A 96 -14.75 17.92 -17.04
C MET A 96 -13.52 17.76 -17.95
N LYS A 97 -13.07 18.87 -18.56
CA LYS A 97 -11.69 19.00 -19.03
C LYS A 97 -10.77 19.07 -17.80
N ILE A 98 -10.51 17.93 -17.18
CA ILE A 98 -9.39 17.80 -16.25
C ILE A 98 -8.13 17.77 -17.11
N THR A 99 -7.36 18.82 -16.96
CA THR A 99 -6.12 19.13 -17.65
C THR A 99 -5.11 17.99 -17.62
N GLU A 100 -4.64 17.60 -18.81
CA GLU A 100 -3.42 16.81 -19.05
C GLU A 100 -2.15 17.48 -18.48
N GLU A 101 -2.26 18.69 -17.92
CA GLU A 101 -1.16 19.48 -17.34
C GLU A 101 -0.67 18.95 -15.98
N LEU A 102 -1.44 18.12 -15.27
CA LEU A 102 -0.99 17.52 -13.99
C LEU A 102 0.02 16.37 -14.15
N PHE A 103 0.27 15.92 -15.38
CA PHE A 103 1.23 14.85 -15.70
C PHE A 103 2.40 15.30 -16.60
N ALA A 104 2.48 16.60 -16.93
CA ALA A 104 3.57 17.15 -17.72
C ALA A 104 4.79 17.46 -16.83
N VAL A 105 5.53 16.42 -16.44
CA VAL A 105 6.94 16.55 -16.06
C VAL A 105 7.74 15.74 -17.07
N GLU A 106 8.73 16.40 -17.67
CA GLU A 106 9.51 16.00 -18.86
C GLU A 106 9.79 14.49 -18.95
N GLN A 107 9.07 13.88 -19.88
CA GLN A 107 9.29 12.54 -20.40
C GLN A 107 10.32 12.64 -21.53
N THR A 108 11.38 11.84 -21.47
CA THR A 108 11.97 11.04 -22.55
C THR A 108 13.34 10.50 -22.10
N GLU A 109 13.62 9.23 -22.42
CA GLU A 109 14.87 8.47 -22.16
C GLU A 109 14.97 7.67 -20.85
N THR A 110 14.28 6.53 -20.69
CA THR A 110 14.69 5.67 -19.55
C THR A 110 14.52 4.16 -19.64
N VAL A 111 13.82 3.58 -20.62
CA VAL A 111 13.91 2.10 -20.79
C VAL A 111 15.31 1.69 -21.29
N SER A 112 15.95 2.52 -22.13
CA SER A 112 17.36 2.30 -22.52
C SER A 112 18.36 2.70 -21.43
N GLY A 113 17.95 3.54 -20.46
CA GLY A 113 18.82 4.09 -19.42
C GLY A 113 19.16 3.09 -18.31
N VAL A 114 18.18 2.28 -17.88
CA VAL A 114 18.38 1.23 -16.84
C VAL A 114 19.40 0.16 -17.29
N PHE A 115 19.56 -0.05 -18.60
CA PHE A 115 20.51 -1.02 -19.17
C PHE A 115 21.75 -0.38 -19.82
N LYS A 116 21.91 0.96 -19.77
CA LYS A 116 23.07 1.67 -20.35
C LYS A 116 23.93 2.29 -19.25
N ARG A 117 24.81 1.49 -18.65
CA ARG A 117 26.08 1.97 -18.08
C ARG A 117 27.06 0.82 -17.79
N SER A 118 27.28 -0.02 -18.79
CA SER A 118 28.58 -0.64 -18.96
C SER A 118 29.13 -0.18 -20.30
N GLU A 119 30.41 0.18 -20.36
CA GLU A 119 31.11 0.44 -21.62
C GLU A 119 31.17 -0.86 -22.44
N ALA A 120 30.06 -1.21 -23.07
CA ALA A 120 30.01 -2.28 -24.03
C ALA A 120 30.70 -1.77 -25.30
N LYS A 121 31.88 -2.33 -25.59
CA LYS A 121 32.49 -2.27 -26.91
C LYS A 121 31.40 -2.55 -27.94
N THR A 122 31.13 -1.58 -28.79
CA THR A 122 30.18 -1.68 -29.91
C THR A 122 30.50 -2.92 -30.74
N VAL A 123 29.60 -3.90 -30.74
CA VAL A 123 29.59 -4.98 -31.73
C VAL A 123 29.07 -4.38 -33.05
N PRO A 124 29.81 -4.46 -34.17
CA PRO A 124 29.36 -3.89 -35.44
C PRO A 124 28.10 -4.61 -35.95
N GLY A 125 27.01 -3.88 -36.19
CA GLY A 125 25.83 -4.41 -36.90
C GLY A 125 24.44 -3.98 -36.41
N ILE A 126 24.31 -3.26 -35.29
CA ILE A 126 22.97 -2.92 -34.74
C ILE A 126 22.50 -1.56 -35.28
N LYS A 127 21.52 -1.57 -36.19
CA LYS A 127 20.73 -0.38 -36.56
C LYS A 127 19.60 -0.17 -35.55
N GLN A 128 19.41 1.08 -35.15
CA GLN A 128 18.35 1.61 -34.29
C GLN A 128 16.97 1.42 -34.94
N ILE A 129 15.99 0.79 -34.27
CA ILE A 129 14.62 0.68 -34.82
C ILE A 129 13.53 0.76 -33.72
N GLY A 130 12.68 1.78 -33.90
CA GLY A 130 11.20 1.84 -33.79
C GLY A 130 10.43 1.10 -32.70
N LEU A 131 9.60 1.86 -31.97
CA LEU A 131 8.51 1.37 -31.14
C LEU A 131 7.39 0.76 -32.01
N CYS A 132 6.99 -0.48 -31.74
CA CYS A 132 5.75 -1.07 -32.25
C CYS A 132 4.77 -1.26 -31.08
N TYR A 133 3.59 -0.66 -31.19
CA TYR A 133 2.46 -0.91 -30.29
C TYR A 133 1.86 -2.30 -30.59
N PRO A 134 1.32 -3.02 -29.60
CA PRO A 134 0.57 -4.24 -29.88
C PRO A 134 -0.71 -3.88 -30.65
N PRO A 135 -1.05 -4.59 -31.74
CA PRO A 135 -2.37 -4.47 -32.31
C PRO A 135 -3.40 -4.99 -31.29
N GLU A 136 -4.58 -4.37 -31.26
CA GLU A 136 -5.74 -4.89 -30.53
C GLU A 136 -5.93 -6.37 -30.89
N LEU A 137 -5.95 -7.23 -29.89
CA LEU A 137 -6.16 -8.66 -30.05
C LEU A 137 -7.62 -8.89 -30.43
N ASP A 138 -7.89 -8.94 -31.74
CA ASP A 138 -9.05 -9.63 -32.26
C ASP A 138 -8.86 -11.14 -32.04
N ASP A 139 -9.89 -11.80 -31.53
CA ASP A 139 -9.89 -13.21 -31.18
C ASP A 139 -9.35 -14.10 -32.32
N GLY A 140 -8.16 -14.69 -32.12
CA GLY A 140 -7.79 -15.96 -32.74
C GLY A 140 -6.85 -15.95 -33.95
N GLN A 141 -6.19 -14.86 -34.34
CA GLN A 141 -5.14 -14.92 -35.38
C GLN A 141 -3.73 -14.71 -34.80
N VAL A 142 -3.00 -15.83 -34.65
CA VAL A 142 -1.55 -15.82 -34.50
C VAL A 142 -0.97 -15.50 -35.87
N VAL A 143 -0.36 -14.32 -36.04
CA VAL A 143 0.40 -14.01 -37.25
C VAL A 143 1.67 -14.87 -37.24
N GLU A 144 1.65 -15.97 -38.01
CA GLU A 144 2.82 -16.83 -38.24
C GLU A 144 3.82 -16.09 -39.13
N ASN A 145 4.71 -15.30 -38.53
CA ASN A 145 5.94 -14.94 -39.20
C ASN A 145 6.91 -16.13 -39.07
N GLU A 146 7.32 -16.74 -40.18
CA GLU A 146 8.38 -17.75 -40.20
C GLU A 146 9.69 -17.11 -39.70
N LEU A 147 9.96 -17.27 -38.41
CA LEU A 147 11.25 -16.96 -37.83
C LEU A 147 12.22 -18.08 -38.21
N VAL A 148 13.13 -17.77 -39.13
CA VAL A 148 14.28 -18.62 -39.43
C VAL A 148 15.14 -18.72 -38.17
N GLY A 149 15.37 -19.94 -37.68
CA GLY A 149 16.11 -20.18 -36.45
C GLY A 149 17.49 -19.52 -36.46
N SER A 150 17.88 -18.94 -35.33
CA SER A 150 19.25 -18.50 -35.11
C SER A 150 20.10 -19.69 -34.68
N SER A 151 21.36 -19.74 -35.10
CA SER A 151 22.32 -20.69 -34.51
C SER A 151 23.07 -20.08 -33.32
N ASP A 152 23.09 -18.74 -33.25
CA ASP A 152 23.73 -17.98 -32.17
C ASP A 152 22.73 -17.56 -31.11
N ASP A 153 23.20 -17.48 -29.86
CA ASP A 153 22.41 -16.96 -28.75
C ASP A 153 22.06 -15.48 -28.98
N VAL A 154 20.78 -15.17 -28.78
CA VAL A 154 20.22 -13.83 -28.90
C VAL A 154 19.80 -13.32 -27.53
N VAL A 155 19.99 -12.01 -27.33
CA VAL A 155 19.42 -11.29 -26.20
C VAL A 155 18.13 -10.62 -26.67
N ALA A 156 17.04 -10.88 -25.96
CA ALA A 156 15.72 -10.37 -26.26
C ALA A 156 15.07 -9.77 -25.01
N ASN A 157 14.45 -8.62 -25.16
CA ASN A 157 13.61 -8.03 -24.13
C ASN A 157 12.13 -8.26 -24.45
N GLY A 158 11.33 -8.50 -23.42
CA GLY A 158 9.92 -8.80 -23.62
C GLY A 158 9.19 -9.02 -22.31
N ARG A 159 7.92 -9.42 -22.41
CA ARG A 159 7.09 -9.75 -21.28
C ARG A 159 6.74 -11.23 -21.27
N VAL A 160 6.89 -11.89 -20.13
CA VAL A 160 6.44 -13.27 -19.97
C VAL A 160 4.96 -13.29 -19.67
N HIS A 161 4.24 -14.22 -20.29
CA HIS A 161 2.83 -14.47 -20.04
C HIS A 161 2.59 -15.96 -19.81
N VAL A 162 1.72 -16.30 -18.87
CA VAL A 162 1.30 -17.70 -18.63
C VAL A 162 -0.14 -17.86 -19.10
N LEU A 163 -0.31 -18.47 -20.27
CA LEU A 163 -1.61 -18.79 -20.84
C LEU A 163 -2.05 -20.18 -20.35
N THR A 164 -3.29 -20.29 -19.88
CA THR A 164 -3.86 -21.59 -19.46
C THR A 164 -4.92 -22.00 -20.47
N ARG A 165 -4.76 -23.17 -21.10
CA ARG A 165 -5.73 -23.75 -22.05
C ARG A 165 -6.15 -25.13 -21.55
N GLY A 166 -7.27 -25.18 -20.82
CA GLY A 166 -7.66 -26.37 -20.06
C GLY A 166 -6.64 -26.65 -18.96
N ASP A 167 -6.12 -27.89 -18.91
CA ASP A 167 -5.11 -28.31 -17.93
C ASP A 167 -3.67 -28.03 -18.38
N THR A 168 -3.47 -27.45 -19.57
CA THR A 168 -2.13 -27.17 -20.11
C THR A 168 -1.77 -25.70 -19.91
N GLU A 169 -0.61 -25.45 -19.29
CA GLU A 169 0.00 -24.13 -19.19
C GLU A 169 1.00 -23.93 -20.33
N ILE A 170 0.83 -22.85 -21.08
CA ILE A 170 1.74 -22.41 -22.13
C ILE A 170 2.36 -21.10 -21.67
N VAL A 171 3.66 -21.10 -21.48
CA VAL A 171 4.40 -19.88 -21.19
C VAL A 171 4.77 -19.24 -22.51
N THR A 172 4.43 -17.97 -22.67
CA THR A 172 4.80 -17.18 -23.84
C THR A 172 5.70 -16.01 -23.44
N PHE A 173 6.49 -15.55 -24.40
CA PHE A 173 7.38 -14.42 -24.29
C PHE A 173 7.05 -13.46 -25.42
N LEU A 174 6.40 -12.35 -25.07
CA LEU A 174 6.11 -11.26 -25.99
C LEU A 174 7.37 -10.42 -26.15
N SER A 175 8.23 -10.84 -27.07
CA SER A 175 9.43 -10.12 -27.45
C SER A 175 9.08 -8.88 -28.25
N GLN A 176 9.65 -7.74 -27.88
CA GLN A 176 9.50 -6.51 -28.67
C GLN A 176 10.05 -6.67 -30.10
N LYS A 177 11.09 -7.51 -30.25
CA LYS A 177 11.78 -7.71 -31.52
C LYS A 177 11.24 -8.87 -32.34
N TYR A 178 10.81 -9.94 -31.67
CA TYR A 178 10.50 -11.22 -32.32
C TYR A 178 9.01 -11.58 -32.23
N GLY A 179 8.18 -10.71 -31.66
CA GLY A 179 6.76 -10.98 -31.46
C GLY A 179 6.52 -12.02 -30.37
N ASN A 180 5.41 -12.75 -30.48
CA ASN A 180 4.98 -13.72 -29.48
C ASN A 180 5.64 -15.09 -29.70
N LEU A 181 6.49 -15.51 -28.77
CA LEU A 181 7.19 -16.81 -28.81
C LEU A 181 6.73 -17.70 -27.66
N ARG A 182 6.74 -19.02 -27.82
CA ARG A 182 6.62 -19.94 -26.69
C ARG A 182 7.93 -19.95 -25.92
N LEU A 183 7.87 -19.76 -24.61
CA LEU A 183 9.05 -19.71 -23.77
C LEU A 183 9.35 -21.08 -23.18
N LYS A 184 10.54 -21.60 -23.48
CA LYS A 184 11.12 -22.78 -22.84
C LYS A 184 12.28 -22.35 -21.95
N LEU A 185 12.18 -22.62 -20.65
CA LEU A 185 13.29 -22.37 -19.72
C LEU A 185 14.19 -23.62 -19.68
N GLN A 186 15.43 -23.51 -20.15
CA GLN A 186 16.39 -24.62 -20.13
C GLN A 186 17.52 -24.32 -19.15
N ASN A 187 17.65 -25.14 -18.11
CA ASN A 187 18.73 -25.05 -17.11
C ASN A 187 18.82 -23.71 -16.36
N ILE A 188 17.71 -22.97 -16.28
CA ILE A 188 17.63 -21.77 -15.45
C ILE A 188 17.29 -22.21 -14.03
N THR A 189 18.32 -22.46 -13.23
CA THR A 189 18.18 -22.99 -11.86
C THR A 189 18.11 -21.90 -10.78
N GLU A 190 18.61 -20.71 -11.08
CA GLU A 190 18.73 -19.60 -10.10
C GLU A 190 17.86 -18.39 -10.44
N ASP A 191 17.25 -18.38 -11.63
CA ASP A 191 16.36 -17.31 -12.06
C ASP A 191 14.95 -17.83 -12.22
N TYR A 192 13.98 -17.00 -11.85
CA TYR A 192 12.58 -17.32 -12.03
C TYR A 192 11.92 -16.12 -12.67
N VAL A 193 10.95 -16.39 -13.53
CA VAL A 193 10.15 -15.36 -14.17
C VAL A 193 8.73 -15.48 -13.69
N PHE A 194 8.09 -14.36 -13.43
CA PHE A 194 6.68 -14.33 -13.12
C PHE A 194 5.86 -14.05 -14.37
N ASP A 195 4.61 -14.49 -14.36
CA ASP A 195 3.62 -14.00 -15.32
C ASP A 195 3.63 -12.45 -15.37
N ASN A 196 3.33 -11.86 -16.51
CA ASN A 196 3.41 -10.42 -16.77
C ASN A 196 4.72 -9.69 -16.42
N MET A 197 5.80 -10.41 -16.12
CA MET A 197 7.08 -9.80 -15.79
C MET A 197 7.79 -9.32 -17.06
N SER A 198 8.28 -8.09 -17.04
CA SER A 198 9.17 -7.59 -18.08
C SER A 198 10.59 -8.07 -17.79
N VAL A 199 11.19 -8.79 -18.73
CA VAL A 199 12.49 -9.45 -18.57
C VAL A 199 13.35 -9.27 -19.79
N VAL A 200 14.65 -9.42 -19.59
CA VAL A 200 15.63 -9.60 -20.66
C VAL A 200 16.13 -11.04 -20.58
N LEU A 201 16.00 -11.78 -21.67
CA LEU A 201 16.38 -13.18 -21.75
C LEU A 201 17.49 -13.35 -22.77
N GLU A 202 18.42 -14.24 -22.47
CA GLU A 202 19.43 -14.72 -23.41
C GLU A 202 19.17 -16.19 -23.72
N GLY A 203 19.17 -16.54 -25.01
CA GLY A 203 18.86 -17.88 -25.44
C GLY A 203 18.79 -18.03 -26.95
N ASN A 204 18.26 -19.15 -27.42
CA ASN A 204 18.11 -19.40 -28.86
C ASN A 204 16.64 -19.35 -29.31
N ILE A 205 16.40 -19.04 -30.57
CA ILE A 205 15.09 -19.12 -31.22
C ILE A 205 15.09 -20.33 -32.15
N GLU A 206 14.23 -21.30 -31.84
CA GLU A 206 14.01 -22.52 -32.61
C GLU A 206 12.55 -22.57 -33.07
N GLY A 207 12.29 -22.09 -34.30
CA GLY A 207 10.93 -21.95 -34.83
C GLY A 207 10.10 -20.95 -34.01
N GLN A 208 9.03 -21.41 -33.38
CA GLN A 208 8.18 -20.59 -32.50
C GLN A 208 8.60 -20.64 -31.02
N ASP A 209 9.70 -21.33 -30.69
CA ASP A 209 10.15 -21.48 -29.32
C ASP A 209 11.37 -20.57 -29.04
N PHE A 210 11.30 -19.79 -27.97
CA PHE A 210 12.45 -19.14 -27.37
C PHE A 210 12.98 -20.06 -26.26
N ILE A 211 14.16 -20.63 -26.46
CA ILE A 211 14.85 -21.48 -25.49
C ILE A 211 15.76 -20.58 -24.65
N ALA A 212 15.22 -20.09 -23.54
CA ALA A 212 15.96 -19.23 -22.61
C ALA A 212 16.98 -20.05 -21.83
N LYS A 213 18.24 -19.61 -21.91
CA LYS A 213 19.39 -20.15 -21.18
C LYS A 213 19.70 -19.35 -19.92
N ARG A 214 19.39 -18.05 -19.93
CA ARG A 214 19.67 -17.12 -18.81
C ARG A 214 18.68 -15.98 -18.75
N VAL A 215 18.34 -15.54 -17.54
CA VAL A 215 17.65 -14.26 -17.32
C VAL A 215 18.71 -13.20 -17.05
N VAL A 216 18.75 -12.16 -17.90
CA VAL A 216 19.66 -11.03 -17.72
C VAL A 216 19.06 -10.11 -16.67
N LYS A 217 19.64 -10.14 -15.46
CA LYS A 217 19.27 -9.24 -14.37
C LYS A 217 19.85 -7.85 -14.64
N PRO A 218 19.11 -6.77 -14.34
CA PRO A 218 19.71 -5.45 -14.30
C PRO A 218 20.84 -5.45 -13.27
N ASP A 219 21.86 -4.63 -13.52
CA ASP A 219 22.82 -4.32 -12.47
C ASP A 219 22.03 -3.85 -11.24
N PRO A 220 22.38 -4.33 -10.03
CA PRO A 220 21.65 -3.95 -8.84
C PRO A 220 21.59 -2.42 -8.81
N THR A 221 20.38 -1.89 -8.89
CA THR A 221 20.14 -0.45 -8.92
C THR A 221 20.95 0.13 -7.77
N SER A 222 21.87 1.06 -8.06
CA SER A 222 22.77 1.58 -7.04
C SER A 222 21.92 2.02 -5.84
N SER A 223 22.19 1.45 -4.67
CA SER A 223 21.50 1.85 -3.46
C SER A 223 21.65 3.36 -3.31
N ALA A 224 20.56 4.06 -2.97
CA ALA A 224 20.67 5.46 -2.65
C ALA A 224 21.76 5.60 -1.58
N GLU A 225 22.85 6.29 -1.89
CA GLU A 225 23.86 6.58 -0.88
C GLU A 225 23.16 7.32 0.26
N LEU A 226 23.13 6.70 1.43
CA LEU A 226 22.64 7.35 2.64
C LEU A 226 23.58 8.50 2.97
N ARG A 227 23.24 9.70 2.51
CA ARG A 227 23.94 10.94 2.86
C ARG A 227 23.47 11.43 4.22
N ILE A 228 23.73 10.64 5.26
CA ILE A 228 23.48 11.04 6.64
C ILE A 228 24.71 11.81 7.10
N SER A 229 24.60 13.13 7.22
CA SER A 229 25.70 13.97 7.69
C SER A 229 25.92 13.90 9.21
N ASN A 230 24.98 13.33 9.96
CA ASN A 230 25.06 13.25 11.43
C ASN A 230 24.29 12.04 12.00
N GLU A 231 25.01 11.11 12.62
CA GLU A 231 24.46 9.89 13.24
C GLU A 231 23.45 10.22 14.37
N ALA A 232 23.74 11.22 15.20
CA ALA A 232 22.91 11.60 16.34
C ALA A 232 21.56 12.20 15.90
N PHE A 233 21.56 12.92 14.77
CA PHE A 233 20.33 13.46 14.20
C PHE A 233 19.36 12.34 13.79
N LEU A 234 19.89 11.26 13.22
CA LEU A 234 19.06 10.14 12.79
C LEU A 234 18.52 9.34 13.97
N THR A 235 19.30 9.10 15.02
CA THR A 235 18.79 8.38 16.20
C THR A 235 17.70 9.15 16.94
N ASP A 236 17.82 10.49 16.99
CA ASP A 236 16.88 11.33 17.73
C ASP A 236 15.62 11.69 16.92
N ASN A 237 15.72 11.68 15.58
CA ASN A 237 14.63 12.14 14.70
C ASN A 237 14.14 11.10 13.68
N GLY A 238 14.77 9.94 13.58
CA GLY A 238 14.48 8.95 12.54
C GLY A 238 13.32 8.00 12.83
N THR A 239 12.58 8.17 13.93
CA THR A 239 11.48 7.24 14.29
C THR A 239 10.25 7.45 13.41
N ILE A 240 9.87 6.40 12.70
CA ILE A 240 8.70 6.32 11.83
C ILE A 240 7.66 5.43 12.52
N MET A 241 6.42 5.88 12.57
CA MET A 241 5.28 5.05 12.96
C MET A 241 4.32 4.90 11.79
N THR A 242 3.69 3.74 11.67
CA THR A 242 2.70 3.46 10.63
C THR A 242 1.39 3.01 11.25
N ALA A 243 0.27 3.39 10.66
CA ALA A 243 -1.05 2.86 10.97
C ALA A 243 -1.82 2.59 9.68
N ARG A 244 -2.75 1.63 9.72
CA ARG A 244 -3.65 1.32 8.60
C ARG A 244 -5.11 1.46 9.03
N GLY A 245 -5.90 2.11 8.18
CA GLY A 245 -7.33 2.24 8.37
C GLY A 245 -8.12 0.96 8.03
N PRO A 246 -9.48 1.03 8.09
CA PRO A 246 -10.29 2.22 8.37
C PRO A 246 -10.05 2.80 9.77
N PHE A 247 -10.05 4.13 9.85
CA PHE A 247 -9.82 4.86 11.11
C PHE A 247 -11.11 5.20 11.86
N ASN A 248 -12.24 4.90 11.23
CA ASN A 248 -13.58 5.00 11.80
C ASN A 248 -14.09 3.62 12.26
N SER A 249 -15.26 3.60 12.89
CA SER A 249 -15.96 2.36 13.25
C SER A 249 -17.00 1.99 12.19
N GLU A 250 -17.52 0.76 12.24
CA GLU A 250 -18.56 0.34 11.28
C GLU A 250 -19.85 1.16 11.41
N THR A 251 -20.07 1.74 12.59
CA THR A 251 -21.29 2.48 12.95
C THR A 251 -21.08 3.98 13.07
N SER A 252 -19.86 4.48 12.82
CA SER A 252 -19.55 5.90 12.93
C SER A 252 -18.61 6.37 11.83
N ILE A 253 -18.84 7.59 11.35
CA ILE A 253 -17.93 8.29 10.43
C ILE A 253 -16.80 9.02 11.18
N TYR A 254 -16.87 9.13 12.50
CA TYR A 254 -15.86 9.82 13.28
C TYR A 254 -14.61 8.95 13.43
N PRO A 255 -13.40 9.52 13.26
CA PRO A 255 -12.17 8.75 13.21
C PRO A 255 -11.61 8.47 14.63
N PHE A 256 -12.41 7.88 15.52
CA PHE A 256 -12.05 7.69 16.93
C PHE A 256 -10.74 6.89 17.12
N LYS A 257 -10.44 5.97 16.20
CA LYS A 257 -9.22 5.15 16.25
C LYS A 257 -7.95 6.00 16.09
N LEU A 258 -8.03 7.16 15.42
CA LEU A 258 -6.87 8.06 15.30
C LEU A 258 -6.41 8.57 16.66
N THR A 259 -7.29 8.80 17.64
CA THR A 259 -6.88 9.23 18.99
C THR A 259 -5.84 8.28 19.57
N ARG A 260 -6.08 6.96 19.46
CA ARG A 260 -5.14 5.93 19.91
C ARG A 260 -3.84 5.97 19.11
N VAL A 261 -3.93 6.11 17.79
CA VAL A 261 -2.77 6.19 16.89
C VAL A 261 -1.87 7.37 17.30
N PHE A 262 -2.43 8.56 17.51
CA PHE A 262 -1.67 9.75 17.88
C PHE A 262 -1.10 9.69 19.29
N LYS A 263 -1.85 9.16 20.27
CA LYS A 263 -1.30 8.90 21.61
C LYS A 263 -0.08 7.98 21.54
N GLN A 264 -0.17 6.91 20.76
CA GLN A 264 0.91 5.96 20.61
C GLN A 264 2.10 6.53 19.81
N ALA A 265 1.84 7.38 18.82
CA ALA A 265 2.89 8.11 18.08
C ALA A 265 3.67 9.04 19.01
N ASN A 266 2.97 9.80 19.85
CA ASN A 266 3.59 10.64 20.88
C ASN A 266 4.37 9.80 21.91
N ALA A 267 3.79 8.71 22.42
CA ALA A 267 4.44 7.82 23.38
C ALA A 267 5.71 7.16 22.81
N SER A 268 5.75 6.95 21.50
CA SER A 268 6.90 6.37 20.79
C SER A 268 7.90 7.44 20.32
N ASN A 269 7.66 8.73 20.61
CA ASN A 269 8.40 9.87 20.08
C ASN A 269 8.58 9.79 18.54
N ALA A 270 7.55 9.34 17.83
CA ALA A 270 7.57 9.29 16.38
C ALA A 270 7.71 10.71 15.82
N LYS A 271 8.53 10.87 14.80
CA LYS A 271 8.69 12.12 14.05
C LYS A 271 7.93 12.10 12.73
N LEU A 272 7.68 10.90 12.21
CA LEU A 272 6.88 10.67 11.02
C LEU A 272 5.80 9.64 11.33
N LEU A 273 4.54 9.95 11.01
CA LEU A 273 3.40 9.04 11.08
C LEU A 273 2.83 8.81 9.68
N ILE A 274 2.89 7.58 9.19
CA ILE A 274 2.33 7.18 7.89
C ILE A 274 0.99 6.49 8.11
N LEU A 275 -0.08 7.11 7.63
CA LEU A 275 -1.45 6.61 7.67
C LEU A 275 -1.82 6.00 6.32
N PHE A 276 -1.82 4.68 6.27
CA PHE A 276 -2.33 3.93 5.12
C PHE A 276 -3.86 3.90 5.16
N GLY A 277 -4.49 4.21 4.05
CA GLY A 277 -5.92 4.02 3.86
C GLY A 277 -6.36 2.54 3.98
N PRO A 278 -7.67 2.28 3.92
CA PRO A 278 -8.70 3.26 3.58
C PRO A 278 -8.93 4.28 4.70
N VAL A 279 -9.19 5.54 4.37
CA VAL A 279 -9.64 6.53 5.36
C VAL A 279 -11.05 6.18 5.80
N LEU A 280 -11.92 5.89 4.82
CA LEU A 280 -13.25 5.34 5.01
C LEU A 280 -13.46 4.20 4.00
N GLU A 281 -13.88 3.05 4.51
CA GLU A 281 -14.00 1.85 3.70
C GLU A 281 -15.28 1.87 2.85
N ILE A 282 -15.21 1.45 1.58
CA ILE A 282 -16.38 1.41 0.67
C ILE A 282 -17.53 0.54 1.24
N SER A 283 -17.21 -0.51 2.00
CA SER A 283 -18.19 -1.37 2.65
C SER A 283 -18.81 -0.78 3.91
N SER A 284 -18.39 0.42 4.35
CA SER A 284 -18.99 1.06 5.52
C SER A 284 -20.48 1.32 5.24
N LYS A 285 -21.36 0.62 5.95
CA LYS A 285 -22.79 0.89 5.92
C LYS A 285 -23.01 2.18 6.67
N SER A 286 -23.15 3.31 5.98
CA SER A 286 -23.65 4.52 6.62
C SER A 286 -25.14 4.31 6.96
N SER A 287 -25.41 3.68 8.10
CA SER A 287 -26.77 3.44 8.61
C SER A 287 -27.50 4.73 9.01
N ASP A 288 -26.80 5.85 9.05
CA ASP A 288 -27.21 6.98 9.87
C ASP A 288 -28.02 8.06 9.13
N GLY A 289 -28.40 7.86 7.87
CA GLY A 289 -29.16 8.88 7.12
C GLY A 289 -28.46 10.25 7.14
N ASN A 290 -27.14 10.24 7.20
CA ASN A 290 -26.33 11.37 7.62
C ASN A 290 -26.32 12.46 6.53
N PRO A 291 -26.64 13.73 6.84
CA PRO A 291 -26.74 14.80 5.83
C PRO A 291 -25.40 15.30 5.27
N TYR A 292 -24.26 14.82 5.77
CA TYR A 292 -22.95 15.30 5.34
C TYR A 292 -22.55 14.75 3.97
N SER A 293 -22.01 15.62 3.12
CA SER A 293 -21.34 15.18 1.90
C SER A 293 -20.09 14.36 2.24
N MET A 294 -19.71 13.44 1.35
CA MET A 294 -18.46 12.68 1.49
C MET A 294 -17.26 13.61 1.69
N GLN A 295 -17.23 14.75 0.99
CA GLN A 295 -16.19 15.76 1.16
C GLN A 295 -16.12 16.27 2.61
N ALA A 296 -17.25 16.56 3.25
CA ALA A 296 -17.27 17.02 4.64
C ALA A 296 -16.77 15.95 5.62
N VAL A 297 -16.99 14.66 5.33
CA VAL A 297 -16.43 13.56 6.13
C VAL A 297 -14.90 13.53 6.01
N PHE A 298 -14.37 13.67 4.80
CA PHE A 298 -12.92 13.74 4.59
C PHE A 298 -12.29 14.98 5.21
N ASP A 299 -12.92 16.14 5.07
CA ASP A 299 -12.43 17.38 5.68
C ASP A 299 -12.44 17.29 7.21
N ASN A 300 -13.44 16.64 7.81
CA ASN A 300 -13.46 16.35 9.24
C ASN A 300 -12.32 15.41 9.67
N PHE A 301 -11.96 14.41 8.85
CA PHE A 301 -10.81 13.55 9.10
C PHE A 301 -9.50 14.35 9.13
N ILE A 302 -9.30 15.25 8.16
CA ILE A 302 -8.12 16.13 8.13
C ILE A 302 -8.11 17.10 9.32
N ARG A 303 -9.26 17.72 9.62
CA ARG A 303 -9.40 18.62 10.78
C ARG A 303 -9.09 17.90 12.09
N PHE A 304 -9.53 16.64 12.22
CA PHE A 304 -9.21 15.82 13.37
C PHE A 304 -7.69 15.63 13.52
N ILE A 305 -6.96 15.34 12.43
CA ILE A 305 -5.49 15.24 12.46
C ILE A 305 -4.88 16.56 12.94
N ASN A 306 -5.34 17.70 12.40
CA ASN A 306 -4.82 19.03 12.75
C ASN A 306 -5.10 19.41 14.21
N THR A 307 -6.15 18.89 14.83
CA THR A 307 -6.45 19.18 16.25
C THR A 307 -5.63 18.35 17.23
N GLN A 308 -4.94 17.29 16.77
CA GLN A 308 -4.12 16.48 17.65
C GLN A 308 -2.86 17.23 18.08
N ASN A 309 -2.54 17.20 19.37
CA ASN A 309 -1.29 17.74 19.89
C ASN A 309 -0.10 16.90 19.38
N THR A 310 0.45 17.35 18.27
CA THR A 310 1.40 16.60 17.44
C THR A 310 2.55 17.50 17.00
N ASN A 311 2.85 18.57 17.75
CA ASN A 311 3.73 19.68 17.37
C ASN A 311 5.10 19.32 16.76
N ASN A 312 5.53 18.05 16.83
CA ASN A 312 6.77 17.53 16.25
C ASN A 312 6.58 16.23 15.42
N ILE A 313 5.38 15.97 14.89
CA ILE A 313 5.08 14.80 14.05
C ILE A 313 4.57 15.26 12.70
N ASP A 314 5.28 14.88 11.64
CA ASP A 314 4.78 14.97 10.26
C ASP A 314 3.86 13.78 9.99
N VAL A 315 2.71 14.03 9.36
CA VAL A 315 1.69 13.04 9.08
C VAL A 315 1.55 12.87 7.57
N VAL A 316 1.84 11.68 7.07
CA VAL A 316 1.70 11.31 5.66
C VAL A 316 0.48 10.42 5.49
N VAL A 317 -0.48 10.82 4.66
CA VAL A 317 -1.70 10.05 4.39
C VAL A 317 -1.66 9.47 2.99
N VAL A 318 -1.80 8.15 2.89
CA VAL A 318 -1.59 7.36 1.66
C VAL A 318 -2.88 6.66 1.25
N PRO A 319 -3.39 6.88 0.03
CA PRO A 319 -4.67 6.32 -0.40
C PRO A 319 -4.66 4.81 -0.58
N ALA A 320 -5.81 4.17 -0.34
CA ALA A 320 -6.05 2.78 -0.75
C ALA A 320 -6.89 2.75 -2.04
N ALA A 321 -6.40 2.09 -3.08
CA ALA A 321 -7.06 2.10 -4.39
C ALA A 321 -8.43 1.42 -4.39
N ALA A 322 -8.53 0.21 -3.84
CA ALA A 322 -9.64 -0.70 -4.11
C ALA A 322 -10.79 -0.63 -3.09
N ASN A 323 -10.55 -0.08 -1.91
CA ASN A 323 -11.52 -0.11 -0.81
C ASN A 323 -11.67 1.22 -0.08
N ASP A 324 -11.20 2.33 -0.64
CA ASP A 324 -11.38 3.66 -0.07
C ASP A 324 -12.39 4.48 -0.88
N ILE A 325 -13.41 4.99 -0.20
CA ILE A 325 -14.45 5.81 -0.83
C ILE A 325 -13.94 7.19 -1.27
N PHE A 326 -12.83 7.67 -0.68
CA PHE A 326 -12.21 8.94 -1.02
C PHE A 326 -11.11 8.83 -2.07
N ALA A 327 -10.77 7.61 -2.51
CA ALA A 327 -9.80 7.44 -3.58
C ALA A 327 -10.33 8.11 -4.86
N THR A 328 -9.57 9.06 -5.39
CA THR A 328 -9.94 9.79 -6.61
C THR A 328 -10.10 8.86 -7.80
N LEU A 329 -9.30 7.78 -7.84
CA LEU A 329 -9.41 6.72 -8.83
C LEU A 329 -9.31 5.35 -8.13
N PRO A 330 -10.21 4.39 -8.40
CA PRO A 330 -10.19 3.08 -7.77
C PRO A 330 -9.14 2.14 -8.40
N GLN A 331 -8.00 2.69 -8.78
CA GLN A 331 -6.95 1.99 -9.52
C GLN A 331 -5.57 2.37 -9.01
N PHE A 332 -4.61 1.45 -9.21
CA PHE A 332 -3.21 1.65 -8.83
C PHE A 332 -2.36 1.91 -10.09
N PRO A 333 -1.51 2.95 -10.15
CA PRO A 333 -1.26 3.95 -9.12
C PRO A 333 -2.46 4.87 -8.85
N THR A 334 -2.64 5.24 -7.59
CA THR A 334 -3.71 6.10 -7.08
C THR A 334 -3.16 7.51 -6.79
N PRO A 335 -3.77 8.58 -7.35
CA PRO A 335 -3.42 9.95 -6.99
C PRO A 335 -3.60 10.21 -5.48
N ALA A 336 -2.94 11.24 -4.96
CA ALA A 336 -3.17 11.70 -3.60
C ALA A 336 -4.64 12.08 -3.39
N TYR A 337 -5.13 12.00 -2.15
CA TYR A 337 -6.46 12.51 -1.83
C TYR A 337 -6.60 13.98 -2.18
N TYR A 338 -7.82 14.36 -2.55
CA TYR A 338 -8.20 15.75 -2.76
C TYR A 338 -8.99 16.25 -1.55
N SER A 339 -8.64 17.42 -1.01
CA SER A 339 -9.50 18.16 -0.09
C SER A 339 -9.71 19.57 -0.60
N ALA A 340 -10.98 19.98 -0.65
CA ALA A 340 -11.36 21.33 -1.00
C ALA A 340 -10.81 22.34 0.03
N GLU A 341 -10.78 22.00 1.32
CA GLU A 341 -10.15 22.82 2.35
C GLU A 341 -8.63 22.96 2.13
N PHE A 342 -7.94 21.92 1.64
CA PHE A 342 -6.51 21.97 1.30
C PHE A 342 -6.18 22.93 0.16
N SER A 343 -7.14 23.20 -0.73
CA SER A 343 -6.97 24.22 -1.77
C SER A 343 -6.94 25.65 -1.19
N SER A 344 -7.51 25.85 0.01
CA SER A 344 -7.42 27.09 0.75
C SER A 344 -6.17 27.07 1.65
N LYS A 345 -5.15 27.87 1.30
CA LYS A 345 -3.89 28.02 2.06
C LYS A 345 -4.05 28.40 3.55
N ALA A 346 -5.26 28.70 4.02
CA ALA A 346 -5.54 29.22 5.35
C ALA A 346 -5.76 28.14 6.43
N LEU A 347 -5.95 26.86 6.06
CA LEU A 347 -6.35 25.79 6.99
C LEU A 347 -5.37 24.61 7.07
N THR A 348 -4.27 24.65 6.32
CA THR A 348 -3.31 23.55 6.28
C THR A 348 -2.24 23.72 7.33
N ASP A 349 -2.25 22.83 8.32
CA ASP A 349 -1.06 22.56 9.10
C ASP A 349 0.00 22.00 8.13
N GLN A 350 1.17 22.64 8.07
CA GLN A 350 2.25 22.27 7.14
C GLN A 350 2.77 20.84 7.34
N ARG A 351 2.39 20.20 8.45
CA ARG A 351 2.80 18.85 8.84
C ARG A 351 1.96 17.74 8.21
N VAL A 352 0.81 18.04 7.60
CA VAL A 352 -0.05 17.02 6.97
C VAL A 352 0.22 16.96 5.47
N HIS A 353 0.67 15.80 5.00
CA HIS A 353 1.05 15.54 3.62
C HIS A 353 0.14 14.47 3.02
N LEU A 354 -0.66 14.86 2.02
CA LEU A 354 -1.42 13.92 1.20
C LEU A 354 -0.54 13.49 0.03
N VAL A 355 -0.25 12.20 -0.09
CA VAL A 355 0.69 11.67 -1.08
C VAL A 355 0.03 10.63 -1.97
N PRO A 356 0.53 10.39 -3.20
CA PRO A 356 0.01 9.32 -4.05
C PRO A 356 0.38 7.94 -3.52
N ASN A 357 -0.30 6.92 -4.04
CA ASN A 357 0.02 5.51 -3.83
C ASN A 357 0.41 4.86 -5.17
N PRO A 358 1.65 4.40 -5.36
CA PRO A 358 2.72 4.38 -4.37
C PRO A 358 3.48 5.71 -4.36
N CYS A 359 4.38 5.91 -3.39
CA CYS A 359 5.27 7.07 -3.36
C CYS A 359 6.63 6.74 -2.71
N VAL A 360 7.60 7.62 -2.93
CA VAL A 360 8.89 7.61 -2.22
C VAL A 360 9.08 8.98 -1.60
N ILE A 361 9.37 9.02 -0.30
CA ILE A 361 9.62 10.26 0.45
C ILE A 361 11.03 10.27 1.01
N SER A 362 11.62 11.45 1.13
CA SER A 362 12.90 11.64 1.81
C SER A 362 12.65 12.07 3.25
N PHE A 363 13.10 11.27 4.21
CA PHE A 363 12.93 11.54 5.64
C PHE A 363 14.24 11.33 6.39
N CYS A 364 14.76 12.39 7.02
CA CYS A 364 16.07 12.38 7.70
C CYS A 364 17.21 11.81 6.83
N GLY A 365 17.19 12.11 5.51
CA GLY A 365 18.17 11.59 4.55
C GLY A 365 17.93 10.13 4.09
N MET A 366 16.92 9.45 4.64
CA MET A 366 16.50 8.11 4.20
C MET A 366 15.48 8.21 3.07
N GLN A 367 15.59 7.34 2.08
CA GLN A 367 14.54 7.15 1.07
C GLN A 367 13.54 6.12 1.60
N VAL A 368 12.30 6.54 1.87
CA VAL A 368 11.23 5.68 2.38
C VAL A 368 10.23 5.45 1.26
N ALA A 369 10.24 4.24 0.71
CA ALA A 369 9.27 3.79 -0.28
C ALA A 369 8.01 3.26 0.41
N ILE A 370 6.86 3.71 -0.07
CA ILE A 370 5.56 3.48 0.54
C ILE A 370 4.60 2.98 -0.53
N SER A 371 3.94 1.85 -0.28
CA SER A 371 2.91 1.31 -1.17
C SER A 371 1.76 0.74 -0.35
N ASN A 372 0.55 1.24 -0.56
CA ASN A 372 -0.69 0.68 0.00
C ASN A 372 -1.34 -0.36 -0.93
N PHE A 373 -0.54 -1.00 -1.77
CA PHE A 373 -0.93 -2.17 -2.55
C PHE A 373 -0.36 -3.41 -1.88
N ASP A 374 -1.09 -4.53 -1.89
CA ASP A 374 -0.60 -5.81 -1.35
C ASP A 374 0.42 -6.45 -2.29
N THR A 375 1.56 -5.78 -2.45
CA THR A 375 2.69 -6.17 -3.30
C THR A 375 3.15 -7.58 -2.96
N ILE A 376 3.23 -7.89 -1.67
CA ILE A 376 3.78 -9.16 -1.19
C ILE A 376 2.83 -10.32 -1.52
N MET A 377 1.52 -10.15 -1.32
CA MET A 377 0.54 -11.17 -1.74
C MET A 377 0.49 -11.29 -3.26
N ALA A 378 0.53 -10.18 -3.99
CA ALA A 378 0.53 -10.21 -5.46
C ALA A 378 1.73 -11.00 -6.01
N LEU A 379 2.92 -10.78 -5.47
CA LEU A 379 4.12 -11.56 -5.80
C LEU A 379 3.97 -13.06 -5.44
N ASN A 380 3.39 -13.37 -4.28
CA ASN A 380 3.21 -14.75 -3.84
C ASN A 380 2.12 -15.51 -4.59
N ARG A 381 1.10 -14.80 -5.11
CA ARG A 381 0.06 -15.35 -5.98
C ARG A 381 0.53 -15.49 -7.42
N GLY A 382 1.50 -14.69 -7.85
CA GLY A 382 2.08 -14.77 -9.18
C GLY A 382 2.52 -16.19 -9.51
N LYS A 383 2.13 -16.67 -10.70
CA LYS A 383 2.62 -17.94 -11.23
C LYS A 383 4.11 -17.80 -11.49
N LEU A 384 4.85 -18.70 -10.87
CA LEU A 384 6.30 -18.75 -10.95
C LEU A 384 6.66 -19.73 -12.06
N VAL A 385 7.41 -19.27 -13.06
CA VAL A 385 7.94 -20.12 -14.12
C VAL A 385 9.41 -20.40 -13.80
N SER A 386 9.77 -21.68 -13.66
CA SER A 386 11.15 -22.12 -13.40
C SER A 386 11.42 -23.50 -13.97
N SER A 387 12.71 -23.77 -14.19
CA SER A 387 13.18 -25.12 -14.49
C SER A 387 13.66 -25.89 -13.24
N ALA A 388 13.76 -25.25 -12.06
CA ALA A 388 14.29 -25.86 -10.83
C ALA A 388 13.32 -25.80 -9.63
N PRO A 389 13.38 -26.80 -8.72
CA PRO A 389 12.61 -26.80 -7.49
C PRO A 389 13.02 -25.63 -6.59
N PHE A 390 12.01 -24.93 -6.08
CA PHE A 390 12.18 -23.71 -5.29
C PHE A 390 12.81 -24.02 -3.91
N PRO A 391 13.76 -23.20 -3.40
CA PRO A 391 14.20 -23.32 -2.01
C PRO A 391 13.03 -23.01 -1.06
N ALA A 392 12.49 -24.04 -0.42
CA ALA A 392 11.22 -24.00 0.31
C ALA A 392 11.16 -22.97 1.45
N THR A 393 12.29 -22.44 1.91
CA THR A 393 12.39 -21.75 3.20
C THR A 393 12.19 -20.25 3.17
N ASN A 394 12.12 -19.55 2.02
CA ASN A 394 11.80 -18.11 2.06
C ASN A 394 11.26 -17.47 0.76
N ARG A 395 10.21 -18.07 0.17
CA ARG A 395 9.60 -17.59 -1.08
C ARG A 395 9.26 -16.10 -1.10
N MET A 396 8.79 -15.59 0.03
CA MET A 396 8.40 -14.20 0.18
C MET A 396 9.57 -13.23 0.06
N GLN A 397 10.65 -13.45 0.82
CA GLN A 397 11.84 -12.59 0.76
C GLN A 397 12.51 -12.68 -0.60
N TRP A 398 12.54 -13.88 -1.19
CA TRP A 398 13.08 -14.08 -2.52
C TRP A 398 12.30 -13.30 -3.58
N ASN A 399 10.97 -13.44 -3.60
CA ASN A 399 10.11 -12.69 -4.53
C ASN A 399 10.30 -11.18 -4.38
N LEU A 400 10.39 -10.71 -3.14
CA LEU A 400 10.57 -9.29 -2.84
C LEU A 400 11.95 -8.79 -3.27
N GLY A 401 13.00 -9.59 -3.05
CA GLY A 401 14.36 -9.28 -3.50
C GLY A 401 14.47 -9.16 -5.01
N ASN A 402 13.83 -10.06 -5.76
CA ASN A 402 13.76 -9.91 -7.21
C ASN A 402 13.06 -8.62 -7.60
N MET A 403 11.89 -8.31 -7.04
CA MET A 403 11.18 -7.06 -7.34
C MET A 403 12.07 -5.84 -7.09
N LEU A 404 12.80 -5.81 -5.97
CA LEU A 404 13.73 -4.74 -5.63
C LEU A 404 14.90 -4.68 -6.61
N GLN A 405 15.46 -5.81 -7.03
CA GLN A 405 16.56 -5.85 -8.00
C GLN A 405 16.16 -5.22 -9.35
N TYR A 406 14.91 -5.41 -9.78
CA TYR A 406 14.33 -4.73 -10.95
C TYR A 406 13.96 -3.26 -10.69
N GLY A 407 14.23 -2.75 -9.49
CA GLY A 407 13.92 -1.40 -9.09
C GLY A 407 12.42 -1.13 -9.05
N LEU A 408 11.57 -2.11 -8.74
CA LEU A 408 10.11 -1.95 -8.79
C LEU A 408 9.50 -1.77 -7.39
N ILE A 409 8.50 -0.91 -7.25
CA ILE A 409 7.74 -0.70 -6.00
C ILE A 409 6.52 -1.62 -5.87
N CYS A 410 6.04 -2.13 -7.00
CA CYS A 410 4.98 -3.11 -7.09
C CYS A 410 5.19 -4.04 -8.30
N PRO A 411 4.49 -5.18 -8.35
CA PRO A 411 4.63 -6.11 -9.45
C PRO A 411 4.02 -5.58 -10.76
N SER A 412 4.50 -6.09 -11.90
CA SER A 412 4.05 -5.68 -13.25
C SER A 412 2.70 -6.27 -13.69
N PHE A 413 2.02 -7.08 -12.85
CA PHE A 413 0.74 -7.74 -13.20
C PHE A 413 -0.45 -6.77 -13.31
N THR A 414 -0.32 -5.50 -12.92
CA THR A 414 -1.40 -4.52 -13.04
C THR A 414 -1.48 -3.99 -14.47
N ALA A 415 -2.69 -4.01 -15.05
CA ALA A 415 -3.01 -3.64 -16.44
C ALA A 415 -2.79 -2.15 -16.78
N ILE A 416 -2.04 -1.40 -15.98
CA ILE A 416 -1.87 0.04 -16.11
C ILE A 416 -0.49 0.37 -16.66
N ASP A 417 -0.51 1.21 -17.70
CA ASP A 417 0.62 1.60 -18.53
C ASP A 417 1.70 2.40 -17.77
N SER A 418 2.92 2.24 -18.27
CA SER A 418 4.22 2.75 -17.80
C SER A 418 4.84 2.04 -16.58
N LEU A 419 5.94 1.32 -16.84
CA LEU A 419 6.89 0.80 -15.83
C LEU A 419 7.52 1.95 -15.01
N GLU A 420 7.62 3.13 -15.62
CA GLU A 420 8.22 4.35 -15.05
C GLU A 420 7.52 4.80 -13.76
N LYS A 421 6.18 4.74 -13.71
CA LYS A 421 5.40 5.08 -12.49
C LYS A 421 5.55 4.05 -11.37
N ARG A 422 6.20 2.92 -11.65
CA ARG A 422 6.39 1.79 -10.73
C ARG A 422 7.86 1.56 -10.38
N ALA A 423 8.77 2.32 -10.97
CA ALA A 423 10.20 2.16 -10.78
C ALA A 423 10.74 3.12 -9.71
N PHE A 424 11.68 2.63 -8.93
CA PHE A 424 12.54 3.43 -8.08
C PHE A 424 13.58 4.14 -8.94
N ALA A 425 13.80 5.43 -8.67
CA ALA A 425 14.99 6.12 -9.20
C ALA A 425 16.29 5.54 -8.61
N SER A 426 16.22 5.04 -7.38
CA SER A 426 17.31 4.38 -6.64
C SER A 426 16.71 3.47 -5.57
N LEU A 427 17.38 2.37 -5.17
CA LEU A 427 16.82 1.51 -4.11
C LEU A 427 16.55 2.33 -2.84
N PRO A 428 15.36 2.18 -2.24
CA PRO A 428 15.01 2.89 -1.02
C PRO A 428 15.78 2.32 0.17
N THR A 429 15.93 3.11 1.22
CA THR A 429 16.45 2.65 2.52
C THR A 429 15.42 1.74 3.21
N ILE A 430 14.15 2.12 3.16
CA ILE A 430 13.04 1.43 3.80
C ILE A 430 11.92 1.25 2.79
N PHE A 431 11.36 0.05 2.68
CA PHE A 431 10.16 -0.23 1.92
C PHE A 431 9.04 -0.68 2.84
N ILE A 432 7.93 0.06 2.89
CA ILE A 432 6.79 -0.18 3.77
C ILE A 432 5.56 -0.50 2.93
N THR A 433 4.94 -1.65 3.19
CA THR A 433 3.73 -2.09 2.48
C THR A 433 2.82 -2.93 3.39
N PRO A 434 1.50 -2.74 3.38
CA PRO A 434 0.58 -3.64 4.06
C PRO A 434 0.28 -4.88 3.21
N SER A 435 0.23 -6.04 3.85
CA SER A 435 -0.15 -7.31 3.22
C SER A 435 -1.07 -8.14 4.10
N MET A 436 -1.93 -8.96 3.48
CA MET A 436 -2.74 -9.97 4.16
C MET A 436 -1.87 -11.06 4.83
N LEU A 437 -0.60 -11.14 4.45
CA LEU A 437 0.36 -12.06 5.05
C LEU A 437 0.79 -11.60 6.44
N LYS A 438 1.37 -12.54 7.21
CA LYS A 438 1.89 -12.25 8.56
C LYS A 438 2.87 -11.08 8.52
N ARG A 439 2.74 -10.17 9.49
CA ARG A 439 3.65 -9.03 9.69
C ARG A 439 5.10 -9.50 9.78
N PHE A 440 6.03 -8.78 9.16
CA PHE A 440 7.46 -9.04 9.24
C PHE A 440 8.28 -7.78 9.00
N SER A 441 9.55 -7.85 9.39
CA SER A 441 10.58 -6.89 9.02
C SER A 441 11.83 -7.67 8.66
N ALA A 442 12.44 -7.38 7.51
CA ALA A 442 13.63 -8.08 7.03
C ALA A 442 14.48 -7.15 6.15
N CYS A 443 15.79 -7.32 6.19
CA CYS A 443 16.70 -6.68 5.25
C CYS A 443 16.82 -7.54 3.99
N ILE A 444 16.44 -7.01 2.83
CA ILE A 444 16.41 -7.71 1.54
C ILE A 444 17.00 -6.77 0.50
N GLU A 445 18.04 -7.19 -0.23
CA GLU A 445 18.76 -6.34 -1.19
C GLU A 445 19.20 -4.98 -0.60
N ASN A 446 19.68 -4.97 0.65
CA ASN A 446 20.04 -3.78 1.42
C ASN A 446 18.88 -2.80 1.70
N VAL A 447 17.63 -3.23 1.51
CA VAL A 447 16.42 -2.47 1.85
C VAL A 447 15.78 -3.05 3.11
N VAL A 448 15.37 -2.20 4.06
CA VAL A 448 14.55 -2.63 5.19
C VAL A 448 13.09 -2.75 4.74
N CYS A 449 12.65 -3.97 4.49
CA CYS A 449 11.29 -4.27 4.06
C CYS A 449 10.39 -4.55 5.26
N VAL A 450 9.30 -3.79 5.40
CA VAL A 450 8.36 -3.89 6.50
C VAL A 450 6.95 -4.19 5.98
N ASN A 451 6.44 -5.37 6.34
CA ASN A 451 5.02 -5.69 6.20
C ASN A 451 4.27 -5.31 7.48
N ILE A 452 3.45 -4.27 7.39
CA ILE A 452 2.67 -3.77 8.54
C ILE A 452 1.42 -4.62 8.83
N GLY A 453 1.02 -5.47 7.90
CA GLY A 453 -0.19 -6.31 7.99
C GLY A 453 -1.47 -5.55 7.63
N MET A 454 -2.55 -6.31 7.39
CA MET A 454 -3.85 -5.75 7.01
C MET A 454 -4.87 -5.54 8.14
N ARG A 455 -4.58 -5.95 9.37
CA ARG A 455 -5.54 -5.74 10.47
C ARG A 455 -5.76 -4.24 10.73
N ASN A 456 -7.01 -3.87 10.97
CA ASN A 456 -7.37 -2.50 11.37
C ASN A 456 -6.56 -2.12 12.60
N SER A 457 -6.05 -0.89 12.63
CA SER A 457 -5.19 -0.40 13.72
C SER A 457 -3.86 -1.14 13.85
N SER A 458 -3.34 -1.75 12.78
CA SER A 458 -1.98 -2.30 12.78
C SER A 458 -0.96 -1.18 12.99
N LEU A 459 -0.35 -1.16 14.17
CA LEU A 459 0.65 -0.16 14.54
C LEU A 459 2.06 -0.76 14.47
N VAL A 460 2.95 -0.09 13.73
CA VAL A 460 4.35 -0.48 13.62
C VAL A 460 5.22 0.74 13.85
N VAL A 461 6.23 0.58 14.70
CA VAL A 461 7.27 1.59 14.96
C VAL A 461 8.59 1.09 14.38
N ILE A 462 9.22 1.91 13.56
CA ILE A 462 10.52 1.67 12.93
C ILE A 462 11.47 2.73 13.48
N SER A 463 12.49 2.31 14.21
CA SER A 463 13.46 3.22 14.84
C SER A 463 14.90 2.84 14.47
N PRO A 464 15.78 3.80 14.16
CA PRO A 464 17.21 3.56 14.08
C PRO A 464 17.74 3.08 15.44
N LYS A 465 18.42 1.94 15.47
CA LYS A 465 18.95 1.30 16.70
C LYS A 465 20.44 1.57 16.88
N LYS A 466 21.23 1.44 15.81
CA LYS A 466 22.67 1.65 15.86
C LYS A 466 23.16 2.13 14.51
N VAL A 467 23.81 3.27 14.53
CA VAL A 467 24.54 3.82 13.40
C VAL A 467 26.00 3.43 13.61
N VAL A 468 26.58 2.72 12.64
CA VAL A 468 27.97 2.26 12.69
C VAL A 468 28.70 2.90 11.52
N PRO A 469 29.84 3.59 11.75
CA PRO A 469 30.72 4.00 10.67
C PRO A 469 31.13 2.76 9.87
N ALA A 470 30.78 2.72 8.59
CA ALA A 470 31.34 1.73 7.69
C ALA A 470 32.74 2.19 7.22
N THR A 471 33.42 1.37 6.43
CA THR A 471 34.73 1.76 5.90
C THR A 471 34.55 2.90 4.88
N GLY A 472 35.29 4.00 5.06
CA GLY A 472 35.16 5.23 4.26
C GLY A 472 34.11 6.22 4.81
N ASP A 473 33.49 7.02 3.94
CA ASP A 473 32.45 8.01 4.28
C ASP A 473 31.04 7.39 4.40
N SER A 474 30.95 6.06 4.43
CA SER A 474 29.66 5.34 4.46
C SER A 474 29.22 5.02 5.88
N ILE A 475 27.91 4.96 6.10
CA ILE A 475 27.31 4.70 7.40
C ILE A 475 26.34 3.51 7.28
N THR A 476 26.45 2.53 8.19
CA THR A 476 25.50 1.43 8.31
C THR A 476 24.48 1.73 9.40
N VAL A 477 23.19 1.77 9.04
CA VAL A 477 22.09 1.98 10.00
C VAL A 477 21.34 0.68 10.22
N ASN A 478 21.32 0.21 11.47
CA ASN A 478 20.45 -0.89 11.87
C ASN A 478 19.12 -0.33 12.36
N PHE A 479 18.01 -0.91 11.89
CA PHE A 479 16.67 -0.53 12.32
C PHE A 479 16.08 -1.59 13.26
N GLU A 480 15.31 -1.13 14.25
CA GLU A 480 14.45 -1.95 15.07
C GLU A 480 13.00 -1.73 14.65
N THR A 481 12.24 -2.82 14.51
CA THR A 481 10.81 -2.78 14.20
C THR A 481 10.02 -3.37 15.35
N LYS A 482 9.10 -2.58 15.93
CA LYS A 482 8.18 -3.00 16.98
C LYS A 482 6.76 -3.05 16.44
N PHE A 483 6.14 -4.22 16.51
CA PHE A 483 4.73 -4.40 16.19
C PHE A 483 3.93 -4.22 17.47
N LEU A 484 3.14 -3.15 17.53
CA LEU A 484 2.30 -2.87 18.68
C LEU A 484 0.99 -3.66 18.56
N LYS A 485 0.42 -3.99 19.73
CA LYS A 485 -0.83 -4.72 19.83
C LYS A 485 -2.03 -3.80 19.76
#